data_AF-A0A7X9AXE9-F1
#
_entry.id   AF-A0A7X9AXE9-F1
#
_cell.length_a   1.000
_cell.length_b   1.000
_cell.length_c   1.000
_cell.angle_alpha   90.00
_cell.angle_beta   90.00
_cell.angle_gamma   90.00
#
_symmetry.space_group_name_H-M   'P 1'
#
loop_
_entity.id
_entity.type
_entity.pdbx_description
1 polymer ?
#
loop_
_entity_poly.entity_id
_entity_poly.type
_entity_poly.pdbx_seq_one_letter_code
_entity_poly.pdbx_strand_id
1 'polypeptide(L)'
;MKKFLFFCFIIYLFSCLPSFGGGVELTAEGKTKITVVCWGLPDATKTGAAARADYAVFEAFLERFPSIFEKKYRAKYAANPDKYGHFSWRKEDLEVEFKRYSGITVQGMSQDTGPLMAIAGGVSPDVLSVNFRQSDTYIQEGFLYPLDKPEDGYFSNMKQDEFDFIVHPKILPVMKRKMIGEKKAHI
;
A
#
# COMPACT_ATOMS: atom_id res chain seq x y z
N MET A 1 -32.48 31.96 17.54
CA MET A 1 -32.43 30.48 17.64
C MET A 1 -32.12 29.76 16.32
N LYS A 2 -32.64 30.19 15.15
CA LYS A 2 -32.35 29.53 13.85
C LYS A 2 -30.89 29.60 13.36
N LYS A 3 -30.12 30.62 13.76
CA LYS A 3 -28.69 30.75 13.38
C LYS A 3 -27.76 29.79 14.12
N PHE A 4 -28.13 29.33 15.32
CA PHE A 4 -27.33 28.40 16.12
C PHE A 4 -27.46 26.96 15.61
N LEU A 5 -28.64 26.59 15.09
CA LEU A 5 -28.89 25.27 14.49
C LEU A 5 -28.13 25.07 13.17
N PHE A 6 -27.88 26.15 12.42
CA PHE A 6 -27.14 26.10 11.15
C PHE A 6 -25.64 25.90 11.37
N PHE A 7 -25.10 26.40 12.48
CA PHE A 7 -23.68 26.27 12.81
C PHE A 7 -23.30 24.83 13.24
N CYS A 8 -24.20 24.12 13.93
CA CYS A 8 -23.99 22.69 14.25
C CYS A 8 -24.04 21.78 13.01
N PHE A 9 -24.79 22.14 11.96
CA PHE A 9 -24.91 21.29 10.77
C PHE A 9 -23.66 21.37 9.87
N ILE A 10 -22.97 22.53 9.85
CA ILE A 10 -21.72 22.71 9.10
C ILE A 10 -20.55 21.98 9.76
N ILE A 11 -20.52 21.90 11.09
CA ILE A 11 -19.49 21.14 11.83
C ILE A 11 -19.67 19.62 11.60
N TYR A 12 -20.89 19.12 11.49
CA TYR A 12 -21.16 17.70 11.24
C TYR A 12 -20.78 17.24 9.81
N LEU A 13 -20.81 18.15 8.84
CA LEU A 13 -20.44 17.85 7.45
C LEU A 13 -18.91 17.71 7.25
N PHE A 14 -18.10 18.26 8.16
CA PHE A 14 -16.63 18.20 8.08
C PHE A 14 -16.00 17.04 8.86
N SER A 15 -16.79 16.31 9.66
CA SER A 15 -16.31 15.21 10.51
C SER A 15 -16.29 13.83 9.84
N CYS A 16 -16.70 13.72 8.58
CA CYS A 16 -16.61 12.47 7.82
C CYS A 16 -15.44 12.56 6.84
N LEU A 17 -14.22 12.75 7.35
CA LEU A 17 -13.05 12.38 6.56
C LEU A 17 -13.07 10.86 6.49
N PRO A 18 -13.22 10.27 5.29
CA PRO A 18 -13.12 8.83 5.17
C PRO A 18 -11.74 8.45 5.70
N SER A 19 -11.67 7.45 6.57
CA SER A 19 -10.41 6.80 6.91
C SER A 19 -9.94 6.06 5.67
N PHE A 20 -9.42 6.82 4.70
CA PHE A 20 -8.71 6.29 3.56
C PHE A 20 -7.44 5.56 4.05
N GLY A 21 -6.90 4.69 3.20
CA GLY A 21 -5.67 3.95 3.48
C GLY A 21 -4.46 4.87 3.71
N GLY A 22 -3.39 4.61 2.99
CA GLY A 22 -2.18 5.41 3.07
C GLY A 22 -2.36 6.79 2.46
N GLY A 23 -1.32 7.61 2.58
CA GLY A 23 -1.33 8.96 2.04
C GLY A 23 0.04 9.62 2.10
N VAL A 24 0.17 10.74 1.39
CA VAL A 24 1.35 11.60 1.46
C VAL A 24 0.92 12.94 2.03
N GLU A 25 1.60 13.38 3.09
CA GLU A 25 1.31 14.64 3.76
C GLU A 25 2.58 15.40 4.13
N LEU A 26 2.45 16.71 4.37
CA LEU A 26 3.51 17.51 4.97
C LEU A 26 3.40 17.42 6.49
N THR A 27 4.51 17.11 7.15
CA THR A 27 4.59 17.20 8.61
C THR A 27 4.61 18.65 9.07
N ALA A 28 4.40 18.88 10.37
CA ALA A 28 4.53 20.21 10.98
C ALA A 28 5.94 20.82 10.78
N GLU A 29 6.95 19.96 10.58
CA GLU A 29 8.35 20.33 10.34
C GLU A 29 8.64 20.56 8.84
N GLY A 30 7.64 20.40 7.96
CA GLY A 30 7.78 20.60 6.51
C GLY A 30 8.36 19.40 5.76
N LYS A 31 8.47 18.23 6.39
CA LYS A 31 8.91 16.99 5.73
C LYS A 31 7.76 16.30 4.99
N THR A 32 8.10 15.53 3.97
CA THR A 32 7.18 14.69 3.22
C THR A 32 7.03 13.34 3.90
N LYS A 33 5.89 13.08 4.54
CA LYS A 33 5.61 11.80 5.19
C LYS A 33 4.70 10.93 4.32
N ILE A 34 5.15 9.73 4.02
CA ILE A 34 4.39 8.69 3.34
C ILE A 34 3.84 7.73 4.39
N THR A 35 2.53 7.68 4.55
CA THR A 35 1.85 6.65 5.36
C THR A 35 1.40 5.52 4.46
N VAL A 36 1.69 4.28 4.85
CA VAL A 36 1.21 3.06 4.19
C VAL A 36 0.49 2.20 5.22
N VAL A 37 -0.76 1.84 4.94
CA VAL A 37 -1.56 0.93 5.76
C VAL A 37 -1.38 -0.49 5.23
N CYS A 38 -0.98 -1.41 6.10
CA CYS A 38 -0.75 -2.81 5.76
C CYS A 38 -1.65 -3.73 6.57
N TRP A 39 -2.14 -4.80 5.93
CA TRP A 39 -2.95 -5.82 6.58
C TRP A 39 -2.27 -6.42 7.81
N GLY A 40 -0.97 -6.65 7.72
CA GLY A 40 -0.12 -7.09 8.82
C GLY A 40 1.21 -6.37 8.79
N LEU A 41 1.83 -6.26 9.97
CA LEU A 41 3.18 -5.76 10.16
C LEU A 41 3.92 -6.68 11.12
N PRO A 42 5.24 -6.87 10.99
CA PRO A 42 6.04 -7.57 11.98
C PRO A 42 5.83 -7.02 13.39
N ASP A 43 5.91 -7.89 14.39
CA ASP A 43 5.61 -7.56 15.79
C ASP A 43 6.86 -7.71 16.65
N ALA A 44 7.41 -6.58 17.08
CA ALA A 44 8.61 -6.50 17.89
C ALA A 44 8.49 -7.22 19.24
N THR A 45 7.27 -7.45 19.73
CA THR A 45 7.04 -8.14 21.01
C THR A 45 7.22 -9.65 20.91
N LYS A 46 7.21 -10.21 19.69
CA LYS A 46 7.38 -11.65 19.46
C LYS A 46 8.86 -12.02 19.44
N THR A 47 9.25 -12.92 20.35
CA THR A 47 10.66 -13.26 20.59
C THR A 47 11.17 -14.49 19.82
N GLY A 48 10.29 -15.18 19.07
CA GLY A 48 10.68 -16.32 18.25
C GLY A 48 11.64 -15.95 17.13
N ALA A 49 12.52 -16.87 16.74
CA ALA A 49 13.60 -16.60 15.76
C ALA A 49 13.07 -16.02 14.42
N ALA A 50 12.00 -16.59 13.87
CA ALA A 50 11.39 -16.10 12.64
C ALA A 50 10.83 -14.68 12.80
N ALA A 51 10.10 -14.40 13.89
CA ALA A 51 9.52 -13.08 14.13
C ALA A 51 10.59 -12.00 14.31
N ARG A 52 11.70 -12.34 14.99
CA ARG A 52 12.86 -11.46 15.13
C ARG A 52 13.54 -11.18 13.78
N ALA A 53 13.64 -12.20 12.92
CA ALA A 53 14.18 -12.02 11.57
C ALA A 53 13.29 -11.10 10.72
N ASP A 54 11.98 -11.33 10.73
CA ASP A 54 11.01 -10.48 10.01
C ASP A 54 11.08 -9.02 10.47
N TYR A 55 11.15 -8.80 11.79
CA TYR A 55 11.27 -7.45 12.35
C TYR A 55 12.60 -6.79 11.98
N ALA A 56 13.71 -7.52 12.03
CA ALA A 56 15.03 -6.99 11.63
C ALA A 56 15.07 -6.58 10.15
N VAL A 57 14.43 -7.35 9.26
CA VAL A 57 14.29 -6.97 7.84
C VAL A 57 13.45 -5.70 7.68
N PHE A 58 12.37 -5.59 8.44
CA PHE A 58 11.51 -4.41 8.43
C PHE A 58 12.24 -3.16 8.93
N GLU A 59 12.98 -3.24 10.03
CA GLU A 59 13.80 -2.12 10.53
C GLU A 59 14.87 -1.70 9.50
N ALA A 60 15.60 -2.67 8.93
CA ALA A 60 16.59 -2.39 7.90
C ALA A 60 15.97 -1.75 6.64
N PHE A 61 14.72 -2.11 6.32
CA PHE A 61 13.98 -1.45 5.24
C PHE A 61 13.66 0.00 5.61
N LEU A 62 13.14 0.29 6.80
CA LEU A 62 12.83 1.65 7.24
C LEU A 62 14.05 2.57 7.19
N GLU A 63 15.20 2.08 7.66
CA GLU A 63 16.46 2.82 7.63
C GLU A 63 16.90 3.12 6.19
N ARG A 64 16.77 2.15 5.29
CA ARG A 64 17.25 2.26 3.90
C ARG A 64 16.25 2.93 2.96
N PHE A 65 14.99 3.07 3.38
CA PHE A 65 13.91 3.54 2.52
C PHE A 65 14.21 4.89 1.85
N PRO A 66 14.67 5.94 2.54
CA PRO A 66 14.95 7.23 1.88
C PRO A 66 16.00 7.12 0.78
N SER A 67 17.02 6.29 0.98
CA SER A 67 18.07 6.05 -0.03
C SER A 67 17.56 5.23 -1.21
N ILE A 68 16.71 4.22 -0.95
CA ILE A 68 16.04 3.44 -2.00
C ILE A 68 15.16 4.37 -2.83
N PHE A 69 14.38 5.22 -2.17
CA PHE A 69 13.46 6.14 -2.82
C PHE A 69 14.20 7.19 -3.66
N GLU A 70 15.25 7.79 -3.13
CA GLU A 70 16.07 8.75 -3.87
C GLU A 70 16.64 8.13 -5.14
N LYS A 71 17.20 6.91 -5.04
CA LYS A 71 17.81 6.23 -6.17
C LYS A 71 16.79 5.77 -7.23
N LYS A 72 15.65 5.21 -6.79
CA LYS A 72 14.70 4.56 -7.71
C LYS A 72 13.56 5.47 -8.19
N TYR A 73 13.08 6.40 -7.34
CA TYR A 73 11.79 7.07 -7.56
C TYR A 73 11.84 8.60 -7.60
N ARG A 74 12.79 9.25 -6.90
CA ARG A 74 12.83 10.73 -6.78
C ARG A 74 12.72 11.46 -8.12
N ALA A 75 13.54 11.09 -9.11
CA ALA A 75 13.56 11.79 -10.41
C ALA A 75 12.19 11.73 -11.10
N LYS A 76 11.55 10.55 -11.07
CA LYS A 76 10.21 10.34 -11.63
C LYS A 76 9.15 11.16 -10.89
N TYR A 77 9.20 11.18 -9.56
CA TYR A 77 8.21 11.87 -8.73
C TYR A 77 8.33 13.39 -8.89
N ALA A 78 9.55 13.93 -8.90
CA ALA A 78 9.82 15.34 -9.11
C ALA A 78 9.44 15.83 -10.52
N ALA A 79 9.57 14.97 -11.54
CA ALA A 79 9.21 15.31 -12.92
C ALA A 79 7.70 15.33 -13.17
N ASN A 80 6.88 14.71 -12.30
CA ASN A 80 5.44 14.56 -12.51
C ASN A 80 4.64 15.03 -11.28
N PRO A 81 4.72 16.33 -10.91
CA PRO A 81 4.06 16.84 -9.72
C PRO A 81 2.52 16.77 -9.78
N ASP A 82 1.92 16.78 -10.97
CA ASP A 82 0.45 16.64 -11.12
C ASP A 82 -0.05 15.27 -10.64
N LYS A 83 0.79 14.22 -10.75
CA LYS A 83 0.48 12.87 -10.30
C LYS A 83 0.93 12.62 -8.86
N TYR A 84 2.14 13.06 -8.51
CA TYR A 84 2.76 12.69 -7.23
C TYR A 84 2.63 13.78 -6.16
N GLY A 85 2.26 15.00 -6.53
CA GLY A 85 2.16 16.15 -5.65
C GLY A 85 3.44 16.99 -5.60
N HIS A 86 3.27 18.24 -5.15
CA HIS A 86 4.35 19.22 -5.02
C HIS A 86 5.09 19.09 -3.67
N PHE A 87 5.63 17.90 -3.41
CA PHE A 87 6.37 17.60 -2.18
C PHE A 87 7.89 17.63 -2.41
N SER A 88 8.67 17.73 -1.34
CA SER A 88 10.11 17.48 -1.42
C SER A 88 10.39 15.99 -1.37
N TRP A 89 10.85 15.44 -2.49
CA TRP A 89 11.21 14.02 -2.65
C TRP A 89 12.69 13.72 -2.37
N ARG A 90 13.39 14.63 -1.67
CA ARG A 90 14.77 14.42 -1.25
C ARG A 90 14.80 13.49 -0.04
N LYS A 91 15.85 12.66 0.07
CA LYS A 91 15.95 11.68 1.16
C LYS A 91 15.93 12.32 2.55
N GLU A 92 16.46 13.54 2.68
CA GLU A 92 16.53 14.28 3.96
C GLU A 92 15.15 14.75 4.42
N ASP A 93 14.24 14.94 3.47
CA ASP A 93 12.89 15.44 3.70
C ASP A 93 11.86 14.29 3.71
N LEU A 94 12.28 13.03 3.55
CA LEU A 94 11.39 11.89 3.36
C LEU A 94 11.25 11.06 4.63
N GLU A 95 10.00 10.86 5.06
CA GLU A 95 9.64 9.95 6.14
C GLU A 95 8.66 8.90 5.65
N VAL A 96 8.76 7.68 6.18
CA VAL A 96 7.79 6.61 5.90
C VAL A 96 7.25 6.05 7.21
N GLU A 97 5.93 5.91 7.27
CA GLU A 97 5.19 5.36 8.40
C GLU A 97 4.35 4.20 7.92
N PHE A 98 4.46 3.05 8.59
CA PHE A 98 3.61 1.90 8.33
C PHE A 98 2.60 1.72 9.45
N LYS A 99 1.32 1.66 9.09
CA LYS A 99 0.23 1.44 10.04
C LYS A 99 -0.38 0.06 9.83
N ARG A 100 -0.65 -0.65 10.92
CA ARG A 100 -1.39 -1.91 10.85
C ARG A 100 -2.86 -1.60 10.63
N TYR A 101 -3.49 -2.31 9.71
CA TYR A 101 -4.93 -2.29 9.52
C TYR A 101 -5.68 -2.70 10.79
N SER A 102 -6.78 -2.01 11.11
CA SER A 102 -7.58 -2.24 12.33
C SER A 102 -9.07 -2.40 12.03
N GLY A 103 -9.42 -3.37 11.19
CA GLY A 103 -10.81 -3.71 10.86
C GLY A 103 -11.48 -4.68 11.83
N ILE A 104 -12.78 -4.89 11.62
CA ILE A 104 -13.56 -5.89 12.35
C ILE A 104 -13.07 -7.28 11.94
N THR A 105 -12.66 -8.07 12.93
CA THR A 105 -12.31 -9.48 12.75
C THR A 105 -13.35 -10.34 13.47
N VAL A 106 -13.97 -11.29 12.76
CA VAL A 106 -14.87 -12.28 13.37
C VAL A 106 -14.14 -13.62 13.46
N GLN A 107 -14.20 -14.27 14.62
CA GLN A 107 -13.60 -15.59 14.81
C GLN A 107 -14.28 -16.64 13.92
N GLY A 108 -13.50 -17.58 13.37
CA GLY A 108 -14.01 -18.67 12.55
C GLY A 108 -14.26 -18.32 11.08
N MET A 109 -13.98 -17.09 10.65
CA MET A 109 -14.03 -16.72 9.23
C MET A 109 -12.91 -17.36 8.41
N SER A 110 -13.17 -17.56 7.12
CA SER A 110 -12.11 -17.85 6.16
C SER A 110 -11.14 -16.66 6.07
N GLN A 111 -9.88 -16.94 5.72
CA GLN A 111 -8.82 -15.91 5.64
C GLN A 111 -9.19 -14.73 4.73
N ASP A 112 -9.98 -14.98 3.69
CA ASP A 112 -10.35 -13.97 2.69
C ASP A 112 -11.57 -13.12 3.07
N THR A 113 -12.35 -13.54 4.07
CA THR A 113 -13.56 -12.77 4.41
C THR A 113 -13.21 -11.39 4.97
N GLY A 114 -12.13 -11.30 5.76
CA GLY A 114 -11.64 -10.03 6.30
C GLY A 114 -11.30 -9.03 5.20
N PRO A 115 -10.38 -9.36 4.28
CA PRO A 115 -10.04 -8.49 3.16
C PRO A 115 -11.25 -8.09 2.29
N LEU A 116 -12.15 -9.03 1.94
CA LEU A 116 -13.33 -8.73 1.13
C LEU A 116 -14.30 -7.77 1.84
N MET A 117 -14.51 -7.93 3.15
CA MET A 117 -15.31 -6.98 3.93
C MET A 117 -14.66 -5.60 3.99
N ALA A 118 -13.33 -5.53 4.13
CA ALA A 118 -12.60 -4.26 4.15
C ALA A 118 -12.75 -3.52 2.81
N ILE A 119 -12.65 -4.24 1.70
CA ILE A 119 -12.89 -3.73 0.34
C ILE A 119 -14.34 -3.25 0.21
N ALA A 120 -15.31 -4.09 0.55
CA ALA A 120 -16.73 -3.77 0.45
C ALA A 120 -17.13 -2.57 1.32
N GLY A 121 -16.50 -2.41 2.48
CA GLY A 121 -16.70 -1.30 3.41
C GLY A 121 -15.95 -0.02 3.04
N GLY A 122 -15.15 -0.01 1.96
CA GLY A 122 -14.36 1.15 1.56
C GLY A 122 -13.23 1.51 2.54
N VAL A 123 -12.78 0.55 3.34
CA VAL A 123 -11.76 0.71 4.39
C VAL A 123 -10.59 -0.25 4.20
N SER A 124 -10.34 -0.70 2.97
CA SER A 124 -9.20 -1.59 2.66
C SER A 124 -7.86 -0.90 2.93
N PRO A 125 -6.86 -1.61 3.49
CA PRO A 125 -5.49 -1.10 3.54
C PRO A 125 -4.85 -1.04 2.15
N ASP A 126 -3.70 -0.40 2.03
CA ASP A 126 -2.94 -0.31 0.76
C ASP A 126 -2.27 -1.63 0.40
N VAL A 127 -1.82 -2.39 1.41
CA VAL A 127 -1.16 -3.69 1.23
C VAL A 127 -2.02 -4.78 1.86
N LEU A 128 -2.53 -5.68 1.01
CA LEU A 128 -3.32 -6.84 1.40
C LEU A 128 -2.46 -8.10 1.47
N SER A 129 -2.73 -8.94 2.47
CA SER A 129 -2.22 -10.32 2.51
C SER A 129 -3.33 -11.25 2.01
N VAL A 130 -3.22 -11.68 0.75
CA VAL A 130 -4.21 -12.56 0.11
C VAL A 130 -3.70 -13.99 0.05
N ASN A 131 -4.58 -14.96 0.27
CA ASN A 131 -4.22 -16.36 0.06
C ASN A 131 -3.91 -16.60 -1.42
N PHE A 132 -2.75 -17.20 -1.71
CA PHE A 132 -2.32 -17.46 -3.08
C PHE A 132 -3.31 -18.28 -3.92
N ARG A 133 -4.11 -19.16 -3.29
CA ARG A 133 -5.15 -19.92 -3.99
C ARG A 133 -6.25 -19.02 -4.56
N GLN A 134 -6.53 -17.91 -3.88
CA GLN A 134 -7.65 -17.03 -4.17
C GLN A 134 -7.20 -15.74 -4.87
N SER A 135 -5.88 -15.53 -5.05
CA SER A 135 -5.34 -14.37 -5.73
C SER A 135 -5.88 -14.18 -7.15
N ASP A 136 -6.24 -15.28 -7.83
CA ASP A 136 -6.89 -15.25 -9.15
C ASP A 136 -8.15 -14.39 -9.15
N THR A 137 -9.06 -14.63 -8.19
CA THR A 137 -10.30 -13.85 -8.06
C THR A 137 -10.00 -12.39 -7.74
N TYR A 138 -9.06 -12.13 -6.82
CA TYR A 138 -8.71 -10.75 -6.44
C TYR A 138 -8.13 -9.95 -7.63
N ILE A 139 -7.33 -10.59 -8.48
CA ILE A 139 -6.79 -9.94 -9.67
C ILE A 139 -7.89 -9.76 -10.72
N GLN A 140 -8.69 -10.80 -10.98
CA GLN A 140 -9.77 -10.73 -11.99
C GLN A 140 -10.80 -9.65 -11.67
N GLU A 141 -11.19 -9.51 -10.41
CA GLU A 141 -12.15 -8.49 -9.95
C GLU A 141 -11.53 -7.09 -9.78
N GLY A 142 -10.22 -6.93 -10.06
CA GLY A 142 -9.54 -5.64 -9.98
C GLY A 142 -9.34 -5.12 -8.55
N PHE A 143 -9.39 -5.99 -7.54
CA PHE A 143 -9.13 -5.63 -6.15
C PHE A 143 -7.63 -5.39 -5.86
N LEU A 144 -6.75 -5.93 -6.71
CA LEU A 144 -5.31 -5.75 -6.60
C LEU A 144 -4.78 -4.91 -7.75
N TYR A 145 -3.85 -4.02 -7.43
CA TYR A 145 -3.19 -3.18 -8.40
C TYR A 145 -2.05 -3.93 -9.11
N PRO A 146 -2.01 -3.96 -10.46
CA PRO A 146 -0.89 -4.56 -11.20
C PRO A 146 0.46 -3.90 -10.93
N LEU A 147 1.46 -4.71 -10.67
CA LEU A 147 2.86 -4.32 -10.48
C LEU A 147 3.64 -4.22 -11.80
N ASP A 148 3.09 -4.71 -12.91
CA ASP A 148 3.71 -4.68 -14.26
C ASP A 148 3.27 -3.50 -15.15
N LYS A 149 2.59 -2.51 -14.58
CA LYS A 149 2.16 -1.31 -15.30
C LYS A 149 3.36 -0.48 -15.79
N PRO A 150 3.43 -0.14 -17.10
CA PRO A 150 4.53 0.65 -17.65
C PRO A 150 4.69 2.03 -16.97
N GLU A 151 3.56 2.65 -16.61
CA GLU A 151 3.52 3.96 -15.96
C GLU A 151 4.12 3.97 -14.55
N ASP A 152 4.20 2.82 -13.88
CA ASP A 152 4.73 2.70 -12.52
C ASP A 152 6.20 2.33 -12.51
N GLY A 153 6.64 1.55 -13.51
CA GLY A 153 8.06 1.23 -13.68
C GLY A 153 8.58 0.22 -12.66
N TYR A 154 7.71 -0.48 -11.91
CA TYR A 154 8.15 -1.42 -10.87
C TYR A 154 8.70 -2.72 -11.48
N PHE A 155 7.84 -3.62 -11.97
CA PHE A 155 8.33 -4.77 -12.76
C PHE A 155 8.69 -4.37 -14.19
N SER A 156 8.03 -3.36 -14.75
CA SER A 156 8.23 -2.96 -16.15
C SER A 156 9.61 -2.39 -16.46
N ASN A 157 10.30 -1.77 -15.49
CA ASN A 157 11.69 -1.30 -15.64
C ASN A 157 12.72 -2.17 -14.91
N MET A 158 12.28 -3.28 -14.30
CA MET A 158 13.17 -4.21 -13.62
C MET A 158 14.01 -4.96 -14.64
N LYS A 159 15.29 -5.16 -14.34
CA LYS A 159 16.14 -6.02 -15.18
C LYS A 159 15.66 -7.46 -15.07
N GLN A 160 15.84 -8.23 -16.15
CA GLN A 160 15.35 -9.61 -16.20
C GLN A 160 15.98 -10.50 -15.11
N ASP A 161 17.27 -10.30 -14.79
CA ASP A 161 17.96 -11.02 -13.73
C ASP A 161 17.41 -10.71 -12.32
N GLU A 162 17.10 -9.43 -12.04
CA GLU A 162 16.41 -9.02 -10.81
C GLU A 162 15.00 -9.60 -10.75
N PHE A 163 14.28 -9.61 -11.87
CA PHE A 163 12.94 -10.20 -11.95
C PHE A 163 12.97 -11.71 -11.70
N ASP A 164 13.86 -12.44 -12.37
CA ASP A 164 13.97 -13.90 -12.26
C ASP A 164 14.45 -14.34 -10.86
N PHE A 165 15.20 -13.48 -10.17
CA PHE A 165 15.56 -13.68 -8.77
C PHE A 165 14.35 -13.59 -7.83
N ILE A 166 13.42 -12.67 -8.10
CA ILE A 166 12.22 -12.45 -7.26
C ILE A 166 11.10 -13.43 -7.62
N VAL A 167 10.86 -13.66 -8.91
CA VAL A 167 9.74 -14.42 -9.45
C VAL A 167 10.24 -15.70 -10.09
N HIS A 168 10.06 -16.81 -9.38
CA HIS A 168 10.45 -18.11 -9.91
C HIS A 168 9.62 -18.47 -11.18
N PRO A 169 10.22 -18.98 -12.28
CA PRO A 169 9.50 -19.24 -13.52
C PRO A 169 8.27 -20.16 -13.38
N LYS A 170 8.29 -21.08 -12.41
CA LYS A 170 7.15 -21.99 -12.12
C LYS A 170 5.93 -21.29 -11.51
N ILE A 171 6.09 -20.13 -10.86
CA ILE A 171 4.97 -19.37 -10.27
C ILE A 171 4.46 -18.27 -11.22
N LEU A 172 5.21 -17.91 -12.26
CA LEU A 172 4.78 -16.89 -13.21
C LEU A 172 3.43 -17.23 -13.90
N PRO A 173 3.15 -18.47 -14.33
CA PRO A 173 1.86 -18.83 -14.92
C PRO A 173 0.69 -18.71 -13.96
N VAL A 174 0.93 -18.63 -12.65
CA VAL A 174 -0.12 -18.46 -11.63
C VAL A 174 -0.26 -17.03 -11.12
N MET A 175 0.79 -16.22 -11.21
CA MET A 175 0.73 -14.78 -10.93
C MET A 175 0.12 -13.99 -12.08
N LYS A 176 0.43 -14.35 -13.34
CA LYS A 176 -0.01 -13.58 -14.50
C LYS A 176 -1.49 -13.84 -14.83
N ARG A 177 -2.35 -12.83 -14.71
CA ARG A 177 -3.82 -12.96 -14.87
C ARG A 177 -4.43 -11.81 -15.65
N LYS A 178 -5.52 -12.07 -16.37
CA LYS A 178 -6.32 -11.03 -17.03
C LYS A 178 -7.29 -10.44 -16.01
N MET A 179 -7.39 -9.12 -15.96
CA MET A 179 -8.44 -8.44 -15.21
C MET A 179 -9.73 -8.40 -16.02
N ILE A 180 -10.87 -8.23 -15.35
CA ILE A 180 -12.16 -8.14 -16.02
C ILE A 180 -12.17 -6.98 -17.03
N GLY A 181 -12.59 -7.28 -18.27
CA GLY A 181 -12.61 -6.30 -19.35
C GLY A 181 -11.27 -6.04 -20.05
N GLU A 182 -10.16 -6.63 -19.56
CA GLU A 182 -8.85 -6.43 -20.16
C GLU A 182 -8.40 -7.58 -21.07
N LYS A 183 -7.73 -7.23 -22.17
CA LYS A 183 -7.17 -8.21 -23.11
C LYS A 183 -5.80 -8.73 -22.68
N LYS A 184 -5.03 -7.88 -21.99
CA LYS A 184 -3.68 -8.17 -21.51
C LYS A 184 -3.74 -8.83 -20.13
N ALA A 185 -2.80 -9.74 -19.88
CA ALA A 185 -2.60 -10.30 -18.55
C ALA A 185 -1.50 -9.53 -17.82
N HIS A 186 -1.73 -9.30 -16.53
CA HIS A 186 -0.97 -8.47 -15.61
C HIS A 186 -0.38 -9.30 -14.48
N ILE A 187 0.65 -8.75 -13.83
CA ILE A 187 1.28 -9.30 -12.63
C ILE A 187 1.09 -8.29 -11.52
#